data_AF-A0A834VC00-F1
#
_entry.id   AF-A0A834VC00-F1
#
_cell.length_a   1.000
_cell.length_b   1.000
_cell.length_c   1.000
_cell.angle_alpha   90.00
_cell.angle_beta   90.00
_cell.angle_gamma   90.00
#
_symmetry.space_group_name_H-M   'P 1'
#
loop_
_entity.id
_entity.type
_entity.pdbx_description
1 polymer ?
#
loop_
_entity_poly.entity_id
_entity_poly.type
_entity_poly.pdbx_seq_one_letter_code
_entity_poly.pdbx_strand_id
1 'polypeptide(L)'
;MASNPDFTVPLSVVTKIFIDTLPGHFNITIDQDLIKALSRAAHLFIMTSTAKANAIAGENNRRTVHSQDIINAIVTLGFEHLVPILIDWHSTYIEEREFLKSRRKKASTADDAQGLVSSDQMEVEIITTEEDNLNEDGEGE
;
A
#
# COMPACT_ATOMS: atom_id res chain seq x y z
N MET A 1 -25.97 13.13 1.89
CA MET A 1 -24.53 12.82 1.94
C MET A 1 -24.41 11.32 2.13
N ALA A 2 -24.28 10.55 1.04
CA ALA A 2 -24.07 9.11 1.17
C ALA A 2 -22.67 8.93 1.78
N SER A 3 -22.61 8.42 3.01
CA SER A 3 -21.35 7.99 3.61
C SER A 3 -20.84 6.84 2.75
N ASN A 4 -19.87 7.13 1.86
CA ASN A 4 -19.08 6.06 1.27
C ASN A 4 -18.54 5.24 2.45
N PRO A 5 -18.84 3.94 2.54
CA PRO A 5 -18.31 3.13 3.62
C PRO A 5 -16.78 3.23 3.54
N ASP A 6 -16.16 3.75 4.61
CA ASP A 6 -14.72 3.80 4.75
C ASP A 6 -14.15 2.43 4.37
N PHE A 7 -13.08 2.38 3.58
CA PHE A 7 -12.44 1.12 3.21
C PHE A 7 -12.01 0.37 4.49
N THR A 8 -12.73 -0.70 4.86
CA THR A 8 -12.39 -1.50 6.04
C THR A 8 -11.70 -2.80 5.63
N VAL A 9 -10.51 -3.05 6.19
CA VAL A 9 -9.81 -4.34 6.05
C VAL A 9 -10.68 -5.44 6.65
N PRO A 10 -10.90 -6.59 5.95
CA PRO A 10 -11.74 -7.67 6.46
C PRO A 10 -11.31 -8.13 7.86
N LEU A 11 -12.24 -8.11 8.81
CA LEU A 11 -11.93 -8.43 10.21
C LEU A 11 -11.33 -9.84 10.37
N SER A 12 -11.75 -10.80 9.55
CA SER A 12 -11.19 -12.15 9.55
C SER A 12 -9.70 -12.19 9.21
N VAL A 13 -9.25 -11.33 8.29
CA VAL A 13 -7.84 -11.22 7.91
C VAL A 13 -7.05 -10.55 9.02
N VAL A 14 -7.59 -9.48 9.61
CA VAL A 14 -6.97 -8.78 10.76
C VAL A 14 -6.80 -9.74 11.94
N THR A 15 -7.86 -10.50 12.27
CA THR A 15 -7.82 -11.51 13.34
C THR A 15 -6.75 -12.56 13.07
N LYS A 16 -6.67 -13.08 11.85
CA LYS A 16 -5.67 -14.10 11.49
C LYS A 16 -4.25 -13.55 11.64
N ILE A 17 -3.95 -12.40 11.04
CA ILE A 17 -2.63 -11.76 11.16
C ILE A 17 -2.28 -11.53 12.62
N PHE A 18 -3.21 -11.02 13.42
CA PHE A 18 -2.97 -10.74 14.83
C PHE A 18 -2.69 -12.03 15.63
N ILE A 19 -3.49 -13.08 15.45
CA ILE A 19 -3.28 -14.38 16.12
C ILE A 19 -1.92 -14.98 15.74
N ASP A 20 -1.51 -14.87 14.48
CA ASP A 20 -0.23 -15.40 14.00
C ASP A 20 0.98 -14.70 14.66
N THR A 21 0.79 -13.51 15.24
CA THR A 21 1.83 -12.81 16.03
C THR A 21 1.87 -13.23 17.51
N LEU A 22 0.86 -13.95 18.00
CA LEU A 22 0.75 -14.33 19.40
C LEU A 22 1.44 -15.67 19.69
N PRO A 23 2.05 -15.86 20.88
CA PRO A 23 2.65 -17.14 21.23
C PRO A 23 1.59 -18.23 21.45
N GLY A 24 1.71 -19.36 20.75
CA GLY A 24 0.71 -20.45 20.75
C GLY A 24 0.54 -21.25 22.05
N HIS A 25 1.25 -20.91 23.13
CA HIS A 25 1.19 -21.60 24.43
C HIS A 25 0.26 -20.92 25.44
N PHE A 26 -0.33 -19.77 25.09
CA PHE A 26 -1.29 -19.08 25.94
C PHE A 26 -2.71 -19.20 25.39
N ASN A 27 -3.67 -19.54 26.25
CA ASN A 27 -5.09 -19.46 25.96
C ASN A 27 -5.53 -17.98 25.97
N ILE A 28 -5.20 -17.25 24.90
CA ILE A 28 -5.56 -15.83 24.75
C ILE A 28 -6.96 -15.74 24.14
N THR A 29 -7.88 -15.10 24.85
CA THR A 29 -9.17 -14.69 24.29
C THR A 29 -9.05 -13.29 23.71
N ILE A 30 -9.54 -13.09 22.49
CA ILE A 30 -9.44 -11.83 21.77
C ILE A 30 -10.81 -11.17 21.75
N ASP A 31 -10.87 -9.91 22.19
CA ASP A 31 -12.07 -9.09 22.11
C ASP A 31 -12.35 -8.67 20.67
N GLN A 32 -13.61 -8.74 20.26
CA GLN A 32 -14.05 -8.32 18.94
C GLN A 32 -13.85 -6.80 18.74
N ASP A 33 -13.96 -6.00 19.80
CA ASP A 33 -13.77 -4.55 19.70
C ASP A 33 -12.30 -4.17 19.49
N LEU A 34 -11.35 -4.96 20.01
CA LEU A 34 -9.94 -4.83 19.68
C LEU A 34 -9.70 -5.04 18.18
N ILE A 35 -10.30 -6.07 17.58
CA ILE A 35 -10.15 -6.37 16.15
C ILE A 35 -10.72 -5.23 15.29
N LYS A 36 -11.87 -4.66 15.66
CA LYS A 36 -12.44 -3.48 14.97
C LYS A 36 -11.50 -2.28 15.06
N ALA A 37 -10.92 -2.03 16.25
CA ALA A 37 -9.97 -0.94 16.45
C ALA A 37 -8.70 -1.14 15.59
N LEU A 38 -8.17 -2.36 15.52
CA LEU A 38 -7.02 -2.69 14.66
C LEU A 38 -7.35 -2.51 13.18
N SER A 39 -8.54 -2.92 12.72
CA SER A 39 -8.96 -2.69 11.32
C SER A 39 -9.02 -1.20 10.99
N ARG A 40 -9.55 -0.37 11.89
CA ARG A 40 -9.56 1.09 11.74
C ARG A 40 -8.15 1.70 11.77
N ALA A 41 -7.29 1.22 12.64
CA ALA A 41 -5.89 1.65 12.72
C ALA A 41 -5.13 1.31 11.44
N ALA A 42 -5.34 0.12 10.87
CA ALA A 42 -4.76 -0.31 9.61
C ALA A 42 -5.19 0.59 8.44
N HIS A 43 -6.48 0.96 8.38
CA HIS A 43 -6.98 1.93 7.39
C HIS A 43 -6.26 3.28 7.50
N LEU A 44 -6.19 3.83 8.72
CA LEU A 44 -5.50 5.10 8.98
C LEU A 44 -4.01 5.01 8.62
N PHE A 45 -3.36 3.89 8.91
CA PHE A 45 -1.96 3.64 8.56
C PHE A 45 -1.74 3.68 7.04
N ILE A 46 -2.59 3.00 6.26
CA ILE A 46 -2.51 3.00 4.79
C ILE A 46 -2.69 4.42 4.24
N MET A 47 -3.73 5.13 4.70
CA MET A 47 -4.01 6.49 4.26
C MET A 47 -2.87 7.46 4.62
N THR A 48 -2.39 7.41 5.85
CA THR A 48 -1.30 8.29 6.34
C THR A 48 0.01 8.01 5.61
N SER A 49 0.35 6.74 5.41
CA SER A 49 1.55 6.34 4.68
C SER A 49 1.49 6.78 3.21
N THR A 50 0.31 6.66 2.58
CA THR A 50 0.06 7.10 1.21
C THR A 50 0.18 8.61 1.09
N ALA A 51 -0.46 9.38 1.99
CA ALA A 51 -0.37 10.83 2.01
C ALA A 51 1.07 11.31 2.18
N LYS A 52 1.85 10.66 3.06
CA LYS A 52 3.26 11.02 3.24
C LYS A 52 4.12 10.66 2.03
N ALA A 53 3.88 9.52 1.39
CA ALA A 53 4.59 9.14 0.18
C ALA A 53 4.26 10.07 -1.00
N ASN A 54 3.01 10.53 -1.12
CA ASN A 54 2.59 11.55 -2.08
C ASN A 54 3.36 12.86 -1.85
N ALA A 55 3.46 13.33 -0.61
CA ALA A 55 4.22 14.53 -0.29
C ALA A 55 5.70 14.39 -0.70
N ILE A 56 6.34 13.25 -0.42
CA ILE A 56 7.74 12.97 -0.80
C ILE A 56 7.90 12.94 -2.33
N ALA A 57 6.95 12.35 -3.07
CA ALA A 57 6.97 12.37 -4.53
C ALA A 57 6.84 13.81 -5.06
N GLY A 58 5.95 14.60 -4.47
CA GLY A 58 5.76 16.02 -4.78
C GLY A 58 7.00 16.87 -4.53
N GLU A 59 7.67 16.69 -3.39
CA GLU A 59 8.96 17.32 -3.07
C GLU A 59 10.04 17.02 -4.12
N ASN A 60 9.96 15.86 -4.77
CA ASN A 60 10.85 15.45 -5.85
C ASN A 60 10.34 15.84 -7.26
N ASN A 61 9.35 16.73 -7.37
CA ASN A 61 8.71 17.15 -8.62
C ASN A 61 8.14 15.99 -9.45
N ARG A 62 7.68 14.91 -8.77
CA ARG A 62 7.10 13.74 -9.42
C ARG A 62 5.61 13.64 -9.12
N ARG A 63 4.83 13.34 -10.16
CA ARG A 63 3.39 13.04 -10.06
C ARG A 63 3.11 11.56 -9.75
N THR A 64 4.14 10.71 -9.83
CA THR A 64 4.06 9.27 -9.63
C THR A 64 4.82 8.88 -8.37
N VAL A 65 4.13 8.22 -7.45
CA VAL A 65 4.72 7.60 -6.25
C VAL A 65 5.49 6.35 -6.65
N HIS A 66 6.74 6.26 -6.21
CA HIS A 66 7.63 5.13 -6.43
C HIS A 66 7.84 4.34 -5.13
N SER A 67 8.35 3.11 -5.23
CA SER A 67 8.62 2.26 -4.05
C SER A 67 9.50 2.95 -3.00
N GLN A 68 10.46 3.78 -3.43
CA GLN A 68 11.33 4.54 -2.54
C GLN A 68 10.57 5.59 -1.71
N ASP A 69 9.51 6.19 -2.26
CA ASP A 69 8.70 7.17 -1.54
C ASP A 69 7.95 6.52 -0.38
N ILE A 70 7.46 5.29 -0.60
CA ILE A 70 6.81 4.49 0.43
C ILE A 70 7.83 4.10 1.52
N ILE A 71 9.01 3.61 1.13
CA ILE A 71 10.06 3.25 2.10
C ILE A 71 10.45 4.46 2.95
N ASN A 72 10.65 5.62 2.33
CA ASN A 72 10.97 6.87 3.03
C ASN A 72 9.82 7.36 3.91
N ALA A 73 8.57 7.20 3.49
CA ALA A 73 7.40 7.51 4.30
C ALA A 73 7.35 6.64 5.56
N ILE A 74 7.58 5.33 5.44
CA ILE A 74 7.62 4.38 6.56
C ILE A 74 8.71 4.75 7.57
N VAL A 75 9.90 5.13 7.09
CA VAL A 75 10.97 5.65 7.96
C VAL A 75 10.53 6.92 8.68
N THR A 76 9.97 7.90 7.95
CA THR A 76 9.54 9.18 8.52
C THR A 76 8.43 9.03 9.56
N LEU A 77 7.58 8.02 9.41
CA LEU A 77 6.51 7.69 10.35
C LEU A 77 7.01 6.90 11.58
N GLY A 78 8.31 6.60 11.68
CA GLY A 78 8.92 5.89 12.81
C GLY A 78 8.86 4.37 12.74
N PHE A 79 8.52 3.81 11.57
CA PHE A 79 8.41 2.36 11.34
C PHE A 79 9.65 1.78 10.66
N GLU A 80 10.83 2.33 10.95
CA GLU A 80 12.12 1.98 10.33
C GLU A 80 12.46 0.48 10.43
N HIS A 81 12.01 -0.17 11.50
CA HIS A 81 12.18 -1.61 11.72
C HIS A 81 11.50 -2.49 10.65
N LEU A 82 10.53 -1.96 9.90
CA LEU A 82 9.88 -2.66 8.79
C LEU A 82 10.67 -2.57 7.47
N VAL A 83 11.62 -1.63 7.35
CA VAL A 83 12.36 -1.38 6.10
C VAL A 83 13.10 -2.62 5.57
N PRO A 84 13.82 -3.41 6.40
CA PRO A 84 14.49 -4.61 5.90
C PRO A 84 13.52 -5.62 5.28
N ILE A 85 12.35 -5.80 5.91
CA ILE A 85 11.30 -6.71 5.44
C ILE A 85 10.70 -6.20 4.12
N LEU A 86 10.45 -4.89 4.02
CA LEU A 86 9.91 -4.28 2.80
C LEU A 86 10.88 -4.38 1.60
N ILE A 87 12.19 -4.24 1.84
CA ILE A 87 13.22 -4.38 0.80
C ILE A 87 13.28 -5.82 0.29
N ASP A 88 13.20 -6.81 1.18
CA ASP A 88 13.20 -8.22 0.83
C ASP A 88 11.98 -8.59 -0.03
N TRP A 89 10.79 -8.16 0.40
CA TRP A 89 9.55 -8.36 -0.36
C TRP A 89 9.57 -7.64 -1.71
N HIS A 90 10.09 -6.43 -1.78
CA HIS A 90 10.22 -5.70 -3.03
C HIS A 90 11.18 -6.39 -4.00
N SER A 91 12.30 -6.92 -3.51
CA SER A 91 13.26 -7.66 -4.32
C SER A 91 12.61 -8.92 -4.90
N THR A 92 11.94 -9.71 -4.06
CA THR A 92 11.19 -10.90 -4.47
C THR A 92 10.13 -10.57 -5.53
N TYR A 93 9.37 -9.48 -5.33
CA TYR A 93 8.35 -9.03 -6.28
C TYR A 93 8.95 -8.66 -7.66
N ILE A 94 10.08 -7.95 -7.68
CA ILE A 94 10.76 -7.59 -8.92
C ILE A 94 11.26 -8.84 -9.65
N GLU A 95 11.87 -9.77 -8.94
CA GLU A 95 12.34 -11.04 -9.50
C GLU A 95 11.19 -11.86 -10.12
N GLU A 96 10.07 -11.99 -9.41
CA GLU A 96 8.89 -12.69 -9.90
C GLU A 96 8.31 -12.00 -11.15
N ARG A 97 8.26 -10.67 -11.16
CA ARG A 97 7.78 -9.88 -12.30
C ARG A 97 8.67 -10.08 -13.53
N GLU A 98 9.99 -10.05 -13.37
CA GLU A 98 10.95 -10.28 -14.46
C GLU A 98 10.89 -11.73 -14.96
N PHE A 99 10.73 -12.71 -14.06
CA PHE A 99 10.51 -14.10 -14.43
C PHE A 99 9.25 -14.28 -15.28
N LEU A 100 8.12 -13.68 -14.89
CA LEU A 100 6.87 -13.70 -15.66
C LEU A 100 7.02 -13.05 -17.04
N LYS A 101 7.73 -11.92 -17.14
CA LYS A 101 8.03 -11.27 -18.43
C LYS A 101 8.87 -12.18 -19.34
N SER A 102 9.88 -12.84 -18.78
CA SER A 102 10.74 -13.76 -19.54
C SER A 102 9.96 -14.98 -20.06
N ARG A 103 9.01 -15.51 -19.26
CA ARG A 103 8.10 -16.59 -19.67
C ARG A 103 7.14 -16.14 -20.77
N ARG A 104 6.57 -14.95 -20.66
CA ARG A 104 5.70 -14.36 -21.70
C ARG A 104 6.44 -14.23 -23.03
N LYS A 105 7.69 -13.75 -23.02
CA LYS A 105 8.52 -13.62 -24.22
C LYS A 105 8.82 -14.97 -24.89
N LYS A 106 9.03 -16.03 -24.09
CA LYS A 106 9.24 -17.40 -24.58
C LYS A 106 7.94 -18.05 -25.10
N ALA A 107 6.79 -17.73 -24.50
CA ALA A 107 5.49 -18.18 -24.96
C ALA A 107 5.04 -17.45 -26.24
N SER A 108 5.35 -16.17 -26.42
CA SER A 108 5.08 -15.47 -27.69
C SER A 108 5.87 -16.00 -28.89
N THR A 109 6.90 -16.82 -28.66
CA THR A 109 7.66 -17.51 -29.72
C THR A 109 7.24 -18.97 -29.95
N ALA A 110 6.32 -19.51 -29.14
CA ALA A 110 5.79 -20.86 -29.26
C ALA A 110 4.25 -20.80 -29.18
N ASP A 111 3.57 -21.15 -30.27
CA ASP A 111 2.15 -20.91 -30.59
C ASP A 111 1.10 -21.60 -29.66
N ASP A 112 1.29 -21.59 -28.34
CA ASP A 112 0.36 -22.13 -27.34
C ASP A 112 -0.14 -21.03 -26.40
N ALA A 113 -1.19 -20.34 -26.84
CA ALA A 113 -1.87 -19.30 -26.10
C ALA A 113 -3.01 -19.90 -25.25
N GLN A 114 -2.72 -20.35 -24.03
CA GLN A 114 -3.74 -20.52 -22.98
C GLN A 114 -3.12 -20.38 -21.58
N GLY A 115 -3.54 -19.35 -20.83
CA GLY A 115 -3.41 -19.33 -19.37
C GLY A 115 -2.38 -18.38 -18.75
N LEU A 116 -2.37 -17.10 -19.13
CA LEU A 116 -1.66 -16.07 -18.35
C LEU A 116 -2.63 -14.96 -17.95
N VAL A 117 -3.23 -15.11 -16.76
CA VAL A 117 -3.98 -14.03 -16.10
C VAL A 117 -3.08 -12.81 -15.93
N SER A 118 -3.56 -11.66 -16.39
CA SER A 118 -2.85 -10.39 -16.35
C SER A 118 -2.97 -9.79 -14.95
N SER A 119 -1.88 -9.84 -14.17
CA SER A 119 -1.78 -9.13 -12.90
C SER A 119 -1.47 -7.63 -13.05
N ASP A 120 -1.39 -7.11 -14.28
CA ASP A 120 -1.01 -5.71 -14.57
C ASP A 120 -2.19 -4.72 -14.47
N GLN A 121 -3.37 -5.15 -14.00
CA GLN A 121 -4.51 -4.26 -13.79
C GLN A 121 -4.73 -3.98 -12.29
N MET A 122 -3.79 -3.27 -11.69
CA MET A 122 -4.09 -2.44 -10.53
C MET A 122 -3.51 -1.06 -10.83
N GLU A 123 -4.06 -0.41 -11.86
CA GLU A 123 -3.91 1.04 -12.00
C GLU A 123 -4.63 1.65 -10.80
N VAL A 124 -3.84 2.18 -9.85
CA VAL A 124 -4.37 2.98 -8.75
C VAL A 124 -4.83 4.28 -9.38
N GLU A 125 -6.14 4.39 -9.61
CA GLU A 125 -6.78 5.64 -10.01
C GLU A 125 -6.43 6.70 -8.97
N ILE A 126 -5.70 7.73 -9.41
CA ILE A 126 -5.27 8.83 -8.56
C ILE A 126 -6.55 9.57 -8.15
N ILE A 127 -6.97 9.44 -6.89
CA ILE A 127 -7.90 10.40 -6.29
C ILE A 127 -7.09 11.68 -6.10
N THR A 128 -7.07 12.52 -7.14
CA THR A 128 -6.71 13.92 -6.97
C THR A 128 -7.85 14.56 -6.20
N THR A 129 -7.71 14.67 -4.89
CA THR A 129 -8.51 15.64 -4.14
C THR A 129 -8.08 17.01 -4.68
N GLU A 130 -8.92 17.59 -5.54
CA GLU A 130 -8.78 18.96 -5.99
C GLU A 130 -9.00 19.89 -4.79
N GLU A 131 -7.96 20.10 -3.98
CA GLU A 131 -7.89 21.23 -3.05
C GLU A 131 -6.48 21.82 -3.10
N ASP A 132 -6.21 22.54 -4.19
CA ASP A 132 -5.19 23.59 -4.25
C ASP A 132 -5.81 24.79 -4.98
N ASN A 133 -6.51 25.65 -4.25
CA ASN A 133 -6.51 27.09 -4.55
C ASN A 133 -7.06 27.94 -3.39
N LEU A 134 -6.20 28.27 -2.43
CA LEU A 134 -6.31 29.52 -1.71
C LEU A 134 -5.00 30.27 -1.94
N ASN A 135 -5.03 31.09 -2.99
CA ASN A 135 -3.98 32.04 -3.34
C ASN A 135 -3.48 32.81 -2.11
N GLU A 136 -2.17 32.75 -1.91
CA GLU A 136 -1.42 33.85 -1.33
C GLU A 136 -1.50 35.04 -2.30
N ASP A 137 -2.36 36.00 -2.02
CA ASP A 137 -2.24 37.35 -2.59
C ASP A 137 -1.89 38.32 -1.46
N GLY A 138 -0.60 38.61 -1.35
CA GLY A 138 -0.08 39.76 -0.63
C GLY A 138 -0.21 41.05 -1.44
N GLU A 139 -0.62 42.10 -0.72
CA GLU A 139 -0.34 43.54 -0.92
C GLU A 139 -0.89 44.27 -2.17
N GLY A 140 -1.70 45.32 -1.91
CA GLY A 140 -1.96 46.41 -2.87
C GLY A 140 -3.12 47.32 -2.51
N GLU A 141 -2.79 48.47 -1.90
CA GLU A 141 -3.57 49.69 -1.57
C GLU A 141 -4.42 49.74 -0.29
#